data_AF-A0AAV5B7X8-F1
#
_entry.id   AF-A0AAV5B7X8-F1
#
_cell.length_a   1.000
_cell.length_b   1.000
_cell.length_c   1.000
_cell.angle_alpha   90.00
_cell.angle_beta   90.00
_cell.angle_gamma   90.00
#
_symmetry.space_group_name_H-M   'P 1'
#
loop_
_entity.id
_entity.type
_entity.pdbx_description
1 polymer ?
#
loop_
_entity_poly.entity_id
_entity_poly.type
_entity_poly.pdbx_seq_one_letter_code
_entity_poly.pdbx_strand_id
1 'polypeptide(L)'
;MSRRNFTREVVNSNLFQELPLSTQALYFHFGVNANADGFISEPLSVIKRINALESDLHNLEAVGLAIRRETGGIMIMYATPERKASQEKESA
;
A
#
# COMPACT_ATOMS: atom_id res chain seq x y z
N MET A 1 11.86 -15.09 9.34
CA MET A 1 11.97 -13.63 9.55
C MET A 1 10.74 -12.98 8.90
N SER A 2 9.99 -12.17 9.65
CA SER A 2 8.85 -11.44 9.10
C SER A 2 9.38 -10.38 8.12
N ARG A 3 9.14 -10.58 6.82
CA ARG A 3 9.51 -9.61 5.78
C ARG A 3 8.54 -8.44 5.91
N ARG A 4 8.98 -7.37 6.55
CA ARG A 4 8.29 -6.09 6.51
C ARG A 4 8.37 -5.62 5.08
N ASN A 5 7.29 -5.79 4.35
CA ASN A 5 7.26 -5.57 2.93
C ASN A 5 7.29 -4.05 2.69
N PHE A 6 8.48 -3.49 2.51
CA PHE A 6 8.66 -2.15 1.98
C PHE A 6 9.83 -2.23 1.01
N THR A 7 9.69 -1.61 -0.15
CA THR A 7 10.79 -1.52 -1.11
C THR A 7 11.26 -0.08 -1.17
N ARG A 8 12.59 0.09 -1.20
CA ARG A 8 13.20 1.39 -1.48
C ARG A 8 12.71 1.96 -2.81
N GLU A 9 12.34 1.08 -3.73
CA GLU A 9 11.74 1.45 -5.00
C GLU A 9 10.43 2.23 -4.84
N VAL A 10 9.47 1.72 -4.07
CA VAL A 10 8.20 2.44 -3.87
C VAL A 10 8.46 3.76 -3.15
N VAL A 11 9.20 3.75 -2.04
CA VAL A 11 9.42 4.96 -1.21
C VAL A 11 10.19 6.06 -1.94
N ASN A 12 11.08 5.71 -2.86
CA ASN A 12 11.85 6.67 -3.66
C ASN A 12 11.20 6.97 -5.02
N SER A 13 10.03 6.41 -5.32
CA SER A 13 9.33 6.72 -6.57
C SER A 13 8.71 8.12 -6.51
N ASN A 14 8.68 8.82 -7.65
CA ASN A 14 8.04 10.14 -7.75
C ASN A 14 6.58 10.07 -7.30
N LEU A 15 5.86 9.03 -7.73
CA LEU A 15 4.47 8.77 -7.35
C LEU A 15 4.29 8.74 -5.83
N PHE A 16 5.19 8.09 -5.08
CA PHE A 16 5.11 8.08 -3.61
C PHE A 16 5.51 9.41 -2.98
N GLN A 17 6.53 10.07 -3.53
CA GLN A 17 7.02 11.36 -3.03
C GLN A 17 6.01 12.50 -3.21
N GLU A 18 5.13 12.40 -4.20
CA GLU A 18 4.04 13.36 -4.44
C GLU A 18 2.83 13.18 -3.50
N LEU A 19 2.74 12.06 -2.79
CA LEU A 19 1.64 11.82 -1.84
C LEU A 19 1.76 12.73 -0.61
N PRO A 20 0.64 13.14 -0.01
CA PRO A 20 0.65 13.81 1.29
C PRO A 20 1.39 13.00 2.36
N LEU A 21 2.08 13.67 3.28
CA LEU A 21 2.83 12.98 4.35
C LEU A 21 1.95 12.06 5.21
N SER A 22 0.68 12.42 5.42
CA SER A 22 -0.29 11.56 6.12
C SER A 22 -0.57 10.26 5.34
N THR A 23 -0.67 10.35 4.02
CA THR A 23 -0.84 9.21 3.11
C THR A 23 0.41 8.33 3.10
N GLN A 24 1.60 8.93 3.04
CA GLN A 24 2.87 8.20 3.15
C GLN A 24 3.00 7.48 4.50
N ALA A 25 2.61 8.13 5.60
CA ALA A 25 2.60 7.52 6.93
C ALA A 25 1.63 6.33 7.00
N LEU A 26 0.43 6.46 6.43
CA LEU A 26 -0.55 5.37 6.36
C LEU A 26 0.02 4.15 5.62
N TYR A 27 0.73 4.34 4.51
CA TYR A 27 1.39 3.25 3.78
C TYR A 27 2.38 2.47 4.66
N PHE A 28 3.21 3.17 5.44
CA PHE A 28 4.13 2.52 6.38
C PHE A 28 3.40 1.80 7.52
N HIS A 29 2.35 2.40 8.08
CA HIS A 29 1.56 1.71 9.10
C HIS A 29 0.90 0.45 8.54
N PHE A 30 0.37 0.52 7.32
CA PHE A 30 -0.22 -0.64 6.67
C PHE A 30 0.81 -1.75 6.42
N GLY A 31 2.00 -1.44 5.89
CA GLY A 31 3.00 -2.48 5.65
C GLY A 31 3.61 -3.10 6.92
N VAL A 32 3.54 -2.43 8.09
CA VAL A 32 3.93 -3.03 9.38
C VAL A 32 2.83 -3.95 9.94
N ASN A 33 1.56 -3.63 9.66
CA ASN A 33 0.39 -4.40 10.12
C ASN A 33 -0.06 -5.48 9.12
N ALA A 34 0.49 -5.47 7.90
CA ALA A 34 0.22 -6.47 6.88
C ALA A 34 0.86 -7.82 7.25
N ASN A 35 0.23 -8.90 6.78
CA ASN A 35 0.80 -10.24 6.85
C ASN A 35 1.96 -10.41 5.83
N ALA A 36 2.48 -11.63 5.68
CA ALA A 36 3.60 -11.91 4.77
C ALA A 36 3.31 -11.62 3.28
N ASP A 37 2.04 -11.71 2.85
CA ASP A 37 1.65 -11.46 1.45
C ASP A 37 1.30 -9.99 1.18
N GLY A 38 1.18 -9.18 2.23
CA GLY A 38 0.82 -7.77 2.15
C GLY A 38 -0.64 -7.46 2.44
N PHE A 39 -1.42 -8.45 2.87
CA PHE A 39 -2.83 -8.31 3.23
C PHE A 39 -3.03 -7.84 4.66
N ILE A 40 -4.03 -6.98 4.82
CA ILE A 40 -4.52 -6.41 6.08
C ILE A 40 -6.01 -6.73 6.15
N SER A 41 -6.41 -7.56 7.12
CA SER A 41 -7.80 -7.97 7.29
C SER A 41 -8.69 -6.85 7.85
N GLU A 42 -8.12 -5.97 8.68
CA GLU A 42 -8.86 -4.90 9.36
C GLU A 42 -8.23 -3.51 9.13
N PRO A 43 -8.25 -2.99 7.89
CA PRO A 43 -7.57 -1.72 7.56
C PRO A 43 -8.17 -0.52 8.30
N LEU A 44 -9.49 -0.51 8.53
CA LEU A 44 -10.17 0.56 9.27
C LEU A 44 -9.70 0.63 10.73
N SER A 45 -9.35 -0.50 11.33
CA SER A 45 -8.81 -0.54 12.69
C SER A 45 -7.42 0.12 12.77
N VAL A 46 -6.60 -0.05 11.73
CA VAL A 46 -5.30 0.62 11.64
C VAL A 46 -5.47 2.12 11.47
N ILE A 47 -6.34 2.56 10.54
CA ILE A 47 -6.67 3.98 10.30
C ILE A 47 -7.12 4.67 11.59
N LYS A 48 -8.07 4.05 12.31
CA LYS A 48 -8.56 4.57 13.60
C LYS A 48 -7.46 4.67 14.65
N ARG A 49 -6.58 3.67 14.75
CA ARG A 49 -5.51 3.64 15.76
C ARG A 49 -4.50 4.77 15.60
N ILE A 50 -4.19 5.14 14.36
CA ILE A 50 -3.21 6.18 14.06
C ILE A 50 -3.84 7.56 13.81
N ASN A 51 -5.17 7.66 13.92
CA ASN A 51 -5.95 8.85 13.57
C ASN A 51 -5.71 9.32 12.12
N ALA A 52 -5.54 8.38 11.19
CA ALA A 52 -5.50 8.69 9.77
C ALA A 52 -6.90 8.95 9.23
N LEU A 53 -6.97 9.63 8.07
CA LEU A 53 -8.23 9.89 7.41
C LEU A 53 -8.51 8.83 6.35
N GLU A 54 -9.79 8.61 6.04
CA GLU A 54 -10.17 7.73 4.94
C GLU A 54 -9.71 8.29 3.58
N SER A 55 -9.52 9.61 3.47
CA SER A 55 -8.92 10.24 2.29
C SER A 55 -7.47 9.80 2.05
N ASP A 56 -6.70 9.51 3.10
CA ASP A 56 -5.35 8.95 2.95
C ASP A 56 -5.39 7.56 2.32
N LEU A 57 -6.37 6.75 2.70
CA LEU A 57 -6.57 5.46 2.07
C LEU A 57 -6.97 5.62 0.60
N HIS A 58 -7.89 6.53 0.31
CA HIS A 58 -8.31 6.80 -1.06
C HIS A 58 -7.14 7.24 -1.95
N ASN A 59 -6.23 8.07 -1.42
CA ASN A 59 -5.02 8.46 -2.14
C ASN A 59 -4.13 7.25 -2.48
N LEU A 60 -3.95 6.32 -1.54
CA LEU A 60 -3.17 5.08 -1.80
C LEU A 60 -3.84 4.19 -2.85
N GLU A 61 -5.18 4.09 -2.81
CA GLU A 61 -5.95 3.33 -3.80
C GLU A 61 -5.85 3.99 -5.19
N ALA A 62 -5.95 5.32 -5.27
CA ALA A 62 -5.87 6.08 -6.51
C ALA A 62 -4.53 5.90 -7.23
N VAL A 63 -3.43 5.78 -6.49
CA VAL A 63 -2.09 5.54 -7.05
C VAL A 63 -1.72 4.06 -7.14
N GLY A 64 -2.65 3.15 -6.83
CA GLY A 64 -2.46 1.71 -6.93
C GLY A 64 -1.49 1.10 -5.91
N LEU A 65 -1.21 1.80 -4.80
CA LEU A 65 -0.39 1.28 -3.70
C LEU A 65 -1.20 0.52 -2.64
N ALA A 66 -2.52 0.68 -2.65
CA ALA A 66 -3.47 -0.13 -1.89
C ALA A 66 -4.56 -0.67 -2.81
N ILE A 67 -4.95 -1.94 -2.63
CA ILE A 67 -6.04 -2.57 -3.40
C ILE A 67 -7.03 -3.17 -2.42
N ARG A 68 -8.27 -2.68 -2.46
CA ARG A 68 -9.37 -3.24 -1.68
C ARG A 68 -9.77 -4.60 -2.23
N ARG A 69 -10.00 -5.56 -1.34
CA ARG A 69 -10.48 -6.91 -1.67
C ARG A 69 -11.95 -7.04 -1.32
N GLU A 70 -12.63 -7.97 -1.99
CA GLU A 70 -14.06 -8.27 -1.75
C GLU A 70 -14.34 -8.68 -0.30
N THR A 71 -13.33 -9.24 0.39
CA THR A 71 -13.38 -9.62 1.80
C THR A 71 -13.38 -8.43 2.77
N GLY A 72 -13.30 -7.19 2.29
CA GLY A 72 -13.22 -5.97 3.10
C GLY A 72 -11.81 -5.63 3.60
N GLY A 73 -10.86 -6.54 3.42
CA GLY A 73 -9.44 -6.29 3.67
C GLY A 73 -8.76 -5.52 2.53
N ILE A 74 -7.52 -5.10 2.78
CA ILE A 74 -6.69 -4.37 1.82
C ILE A 74 -5.38 -5.10 1.59
N MET A 75 -4.94 -5.12 0.34
CA MET A 75 -3.61 -5.55 -0.06
C MET A 75 -2.74 -4.32 -0.29
N ILE A 76 -1.58 -4.23 0.37
CA ILE A 76 -0.56 -3.22 0.06
C ILE A 76 0.40 -3.74 -1.00
N MET A 77 0.81 -2.82 -1.88
CA MET A 77 1.70 -3.10 -3.00
C MET A 77 3.12 -2.67 -2.69
N TYR A 78 4.08 -3.50 -3.12
CA TYR A 78 5.52 -3.30 -2.89
C TYR A 78 6.31 -3.08 -4.19
N ALA A 79 5.58 -2.90 -5.28
CA ALA A 79 6.09 -2.51 -6.59
C ALA A 79 5.18 -1.42 -7.14
N THR A 80 5.74 -0.51 -7.92
CA THR A 80 4.95 0.51 -8.60
C THR A 80 4.01 -0.16 -9.62
N PRO A 81 2.79 0.36 -9.83
CA PRO A 81 1.84 -0.22 -10.78
C PRO A 81 2.41 -0.38 -12.20
N GLU A 82 3.26 0.57 -12.60
CA GLU A 82 3.93 0.59 -13.91
C GLU A 82 4.80 -0.65 -14.17
N ARG A 83 5.44 -1.20 -13.12
CA ARG A 83 6.25 -2.41 -13.27
C ARG A 83 5.42 -3.69 -13.29
N LYS A 84 4.33 -3.78 -12.54
CA LYS A 84 3.43 -4.95 -12.62
C LYS A 84 2.85 -5.10 -14.03
N ALA A 85 2.41 -3.99 -14.63
CA ALA A 85 1.91 -3.98 -16.00
C ALA A 85 2.98 -4.36 -17.04
N SER A 86 4.25 -4.03 -16.76
CA SER A 86 5.37 -4.40 -17.64
C SER A 86 5.75 -5.88 -17.49
N GLN A 87 5.69 -6.45 -16.27
CA GLN A 87 6.01 -7.85 -16.01
C GLN A 87 4.92 -8.83 -16.45
N GLU A 88 3.64 -8.45 -16.35
CA GLU A 88 2.53 -9.27 -16.87
C GLU A 88 2.55 -9.35 -18.41
N LYS A 89 3.05 -8.32 -19.10
CA LYS A 89 3.21 -8.33 -20.58
C LYS A 89 4.38 -9.16 -21.08
N GLU A 90 5.42 -9.39 -20.26
CA GLU A 90 6.55 -10.27 -20.59
C GLU A 90 6.27 -11.75 -20.27
N SER A 91 5.19 -12.02 -19.54
CA SER A 91 4.79 -13.36 -19.09
C SER A 91 3.65 -13.97 -19.93
N ALA A 92 3.16 -13.26 -20.94
CA ALA A 92 2.07 -13.63 -21.84
C ALA A 92 2.56 -13.69 -23.28
#